data_AF-A0A2N0XKV0-F1
#
_entry.id   AF-A0A2N0XKV0-F1
#
_cell.length_a   1.000
_cell.length_b   1.000
_cell.length_c   1.000
_cell.angle_alpha   90.00
_cell.angle_beta   90.00
_cell.angle_gamma   90.00
#
_symmetry.space_group_name_H-M   'P 1'
#
loop_
_entity.id
_entity.type
_entity.pdbx_description
1 polymer ?
#
loop_
_entity_poly.entity_id
_entity_poly.type
_entity_poly.pdbx_seq_one_letter_code
_entity_poly.pdbx_strand_id
1 'polypeptide(L)'
;MNNRVYAPLSSVLFLAICFIYGSGFYQLVQSSVLLTLLLTLVFPIVFWPLIKKVDNDDEIKRILFLETGFNLLCFLAISHWIQVGLIDKGLVVFFLFQAGGFIFVQLKKQATMSALISLCLAAAIAYWIIESTQTQLKGDGALLLFGQAVPWQLKVIYGAWLAQLLLVEYRYVLPKLTLMSCHIASYFIAIHADDFFHARIITASHLLFLALCFDFKSMDWGGRQFATSTMMQQFVSKSSVQHALSASLLAIALSSLGTLLLFH
;
A
#
# COMPACT_ATOMS: atom_id res chain seq x y z
N MET A 1 13.74 28.70 12.54
CA MET A 1 13.71 28.51 11.08
C MET A 1 12.35 28.95 10.55
N ASN A 2 12.24 29.60 9.40
CA ASN A 2 10.94 30.08 8.89
C ASN A 2 10.01 28.88 8.59
N ASN A 3 8.84 28.82 9.23
CA ASN A 3 7.87 27.74 9.09
C ASN A 3 7.44 27.50 7.64
N ARG A 4 7.44 28.55 6.80
CA ARG A 4 7.12 28.46 5.35
C ARG A 4 8.14 27.63 4.56
N VAL A 5 9.37 27.49 5.07
CA VAL A 5 10.44 26.72 4.44
C VAL A 5 10.64 25.37 5.14
N TYR A 6 10.56 25.35 6.47
CA TYR A 6 10.79 24.14 7.26
C TYR A 6 9.77 23.02 6.99
N ALA A 7 8.47 23.34 6.93
CA ALA A 7 7.44 22.31 6.77
C ALA A 7 7.50 21.62 5.38
N PRO A 8 7.61 22.35 4.25
CA PRO A 8 7.83 21.71 2.95
C PRO A 8 9.13 20.91 2.89
N LEU A 9 10.24 21.47 3.38
CA LEU A 9 11.54 20.81 3.33
C LEU A 9 11.57 19.51 4.14
N SER A 10 11.03 19.54 5.37
CA SER A 10 10.94 18.34 6.20
C SER A 10 10.00 17.30 5.61
N SER A 11 8.94 17.70 4.90
CA SER A 11 8.04 16.78 4.18
C SER A 11 8.76 16.06 3.03
N VAL A 12 9.52 16.83 2.22
CA VAL A 12 10.32 16.29 1.12
C VAL A 12 11.43 15.38 1.65
N LEU A 13 12.12 15.80 2.71
CA LEU A 13 13.17 15.00 3.34
C LEU A 13 12.60 13.69 3.90
N PHE A 14 11.45 13.74 4.59
CA PHE A 14 10.82 12.54 5.11
C PHE A 14 10.40 11.58 3.98
N LEU A 15 9.81 12.10 2.89
CA LEU A 15 9.50 11.30 1.71
C LEU A 15 10.76 10.65 1.11
N ALA A 16 11.86 11.40 0.98
CA ALA A 16 13.12 10.88 0.48
C ALA A 16 13.67 9.77 1.39
N ILE A 17 13.59 9.94 2.72
CA ILE A 17 13.99 8.90 3.68
C ILE A 17 13.11 7.65 3.52
N CYS A 18 11.78 7.79 3.42
CA CYS A 18 10.88 6.66 3.16
C CYS A 18 11.24 5.93 1.87
N PHE A 19 11.59 6.67 0.81
CA PHE A 19 11.97 6.09 -0.48
C PHE A 19 13.31 5.35 -0.41
N ILE A 20 14.35 5.95 0.16
CA ILE A 20 15.66 5.31 0.35
C ILE A 20 15.52 4.06 1.21
N TYR A 21 14.85 4.19 2.36
CA TYR A 21 14.65 3.09 3.29
C TYR A 21 13.83 1.96 2.66
N GLY A 22 12.69 2.28 2.05
CA GLY A 22 11.82 1.29 1.41
C GLY A 22 12.50 0.58 0.25
N SER A 23 13.31 1.30 -0.54
CA SER A 23 14.05 0.71 -1.66
C SER A 23 15.14 -0.24 -1.17
N GLY A 24 15.92 0.18 -0.16
CA GLY A 24 16.93 -0.68 0.46
C GLY A 24 16.31 -1.90 1.13
N PHE A 25 15.20 -1.73 1.85
CA PHE A 25 14.44 -2.84 2.44
C PHE A 25 13.97 -3.83 1.37
N TYR A 26 13.37 -3.34 0.28
CA TYR A 26 12.90 -4.18 -0.82
C TYR A 26 14.04 -4.97 -1.46
N GLN A 27 15.17 -4.32 -1.75
CA GLN A 27 16.37 -4.98 -2.30
C GLN A 27 16.92 -6.05 -1.35
N LEU A 28 16.97 -5.78 -0.04
CA LEU A 28 17.42 -6.77 0.95
C LEU A 28 16.49 -7.98 0.99
N VAL A 29 15.16 -7.77 0.96
CA VAL A 29 14.19 -8.88 0.93
C VAL A 29 14.34 -9.73 -0.33
N GLN A 30 14.68 -9.12 -1.47
CA GLN A 30 14.89 -9.83 -2.73
C GLN A 30 16.29 -10.45 -2.91
N SER A 31 17.19 -10.27 -1.95
CA SER A 31 18.58 -10.74 -2.08
C SER A 31 18.81 -12.13 -1.45
N SER A 32 17.93 -12.56 -0.55
CA SER A 32 18.03 -13.88 0.08
C SER A 32 16.73 -14.28 0.74
N VAL A 33 16.38 -15.57 0.65
CA VAL A 33 15.27 -16.21 1.38
C VAL A 33 15.37 -15.98 2.89
N LEU A 34 16.59 -16.01 3.44
CA LEU A 34 16.81 -15.76 4.87
C LEU A 34 16.47 -14.32 5.24
N LEU A 35 16.85 -13.35 4.40
CA LEU A 35 16.52 -11.95 4.63
C LEU A 35 15.03 -11.69 4.43
N THR A 36 14.36 -12.35 3.48
CA THR A 36 12.90 -12.35 3.37
C THR A 36 12.27 -12.77 4.69
N LEU A 37 12.65 -13.92 5.26
CA LEU A 37 12.13 -14.42 6.54
C LEU A 37 12.39 -13.44 7.68
N LEU A 38 13.63 -13.01 7.84
CA LEU A 38 14.05 -12.17 8.96
C LEU A 38 13.35 -10.80 8.92
N LEU A 39 13.25 -10.19 7.75
CA LEU A 39 12.75 -8.82 7.60
C LEU A 39 11.22 -8.75 7.50
N THR A 40 10.55 -9.74 6.89
CA THR A 40 9.09 -9.68 6.66
C THR A 40 8.27 -10.41 7.73
N LEU A 41 8.85 -11.37 8.45
CA LEU A 41 8.14 -12.18 9.45
C LEU A 41 8.75 -12.03 10.86
N VAL A 42 10.06 -12.23 11.00
CA VAL A 42 10.70 -12.19 12.34
C VAL A 42 10.74 -10.76 12.88
N PHE A 43 11.11 -9.77 12.07
CA PHE A 43 11.22 -8.39 12.50
C PHE A 43 9.89 -7.84 13.06
N PRO A 44 8.72 -7.96 12.39
CA PRO A 44 7.45 -7.54 12.96
C PRO A 44 7.13 -8.21 14.29
N ILE A 45 7.47 -9.49 14.48
CA ILE A 45 7.24 -10.23 15.73
C ILE A 45 8.13 -9.70 16.86
N VAL A 46 9.44 -9.56 16.59
CA VAL A 46 10.43 -9.10 17.59
C VAL A 46 10.12 -7.68 18.05
N PHE A 47 9.72 -6.82 17.12
CA PHE A 47 9.43 -5.42 17.41
C PHE A 47 7.95 -5.15 17.73
N TRP A 48 7.09 -6.17 17.72
CA TRP A 48 5.67 -6.06 18.08
C TRP A 48 5.42 -5.34 19.43
N PRO A 49 6.22 -5.58 20.49
CA PRO A 49 6.06 -4.88 21.76
C PRO A 49 6.22 -3.35 21.69
N LEU A 50 6.83 -2.82 20.61
CA LEU A 50 6.97 -1.38 20.41
C LEU A 50 5.73 -0.73 19.81
N ILE A 51 4.75 -1.51 19.32
CA ILE A 51 3.51 -0.97 18.76
C ILE A 51 2.80 -0.13 19.82
N LYS A 52 2.59 1.14 19.48
CA LYS A 52 1.78 2.06 20.29
C LYS A 52 0.32 1.96 19.88
N LYS A 53 -0.57 2.13 20.85
CA LYS A 53 -1.99 2.31 20.57
C LYS A 53 -2.19 3.68 19.94
N VAL A 54 -2.59 3.71 18.68
CA VAL A 54 -2.82 4.93 17.88
C VAL A 54 -4.26 4.99 17.39
N ASP A 55 -4.66 6.13 16.81
CA ASP A 55 -5.96 6.24 16.15
C ASP A 55 -6.08 5.24 14.99
N ASN A 56 -7.18 4.49 14.98
CA ASN A 56 -7.47 3.39 14.05
C ASN A 56 -6.53 2.16 14.17
N ASP A 57 -5.93 1.96 15.35
CA ASP A 57 -5.08 0.80 15.65
C ASP A 57 -5.69 -0.54 15.21
N ASP A 58 -6.97 -0.80 15.49
CA ASP A 58 -7.64 -2.05 15.11
C ASP A 58 -7.71 -2.27 13.59
N GLU A 59 -7.95 -1.20 12.81
CA GLU A 59 -7.98 -1.25 11.35
C GLU A 59 -6.57 -1.54 10.81
N ILE A 60 -5.55 -0.89 11.37
CA ILE A 60 -4.15 -1.04 10.97
C ILE A 60 -3.65 -2.45 11.33
N LYS A 61 -3.93 -2.95 12.54
CA LYS A 61 -3.57 -4.31 12.96
C LYS A 61 -4.22 -5.38 12.09
N ARG A 62 -5.48 -5.19 11.71
CA ARG A 62 -6.17 -6.09 10.78
C ARG A 62 -5.46 -6.14 9.42
N ILE A 63 -5.08 -4.98 8.88
CA ILE A 63 -4.33 -4.88 7.62
C ILE A 63 -2.96 -5.56 7.77
N LEU A 64 -2.21 -5.25 8.83
CA LEU A 64 -0.90 -5.86 9.08
C LEU A 64 -0.97 -7.37 9.22
N PHE A 65 -2.00 -7.91 9.88
CA PHE A 65 -2.19 -9.35 9.99
C PHE A 65 -2.43 -10.00 8.63
N LEU A 66 -3.27 -9.39 7.79
CA LEU A 66 -3.53 -9.87 6.43
C LEU A 66 -2.26 -9.83 5.57
N GLU A 67 -1.53 -8.71 5.61
CA GLU A 67 -0.27 -8.52 4.87
C GLU A 67 0.86 -9.42 5.38
N THR A 68 0.88 -9.74 6.68
CA THR A 68 1.78 -10.76 7.25
C THR A 68 1.44 -12.15 6.70
N GLY A 69 0.16 -12.48 6.56
CA GLY A 69 -0.30 -13.71 5.91
C GLY A 69 0.17 -13.81 4.46
N PHE A 70 0.10 -12.69 3.71
CA PHE A 70 0.66 -12.61 2.36
C PHE A 70 2.18 -12.80 2.34
N ASN A 71 2.92 -12.13 3.22
CA ASN A 71 4.37 -12.29 3.32
C ASN A 71 4.76 -13.73 3.68
N LEU A 72 3.96 -14.40 4.51
CA LEU A 72 4.13 -15.81 4.84
C LEU A 72 3.91 -16.71 3.61
N LEU A 73 2.86 -16.48 2.83
CA LEU A 73 2.63 -17.21 1.57
C LEU A 73 3.81 -17.04 0.61
N CYS A 74 4.31 -15.81 0.45
CA CYS A 74 5.47 -15.52 -0.39
C CYS A 74 6.73 -16.24 0.10
N PHE A 75 7.00 -16.21 1.41
CA PHE A 75 8.11 -16.94 2.01
C PHE A 75 8.00 -18.46 1.78
N LEU A 76 6.83 -19.05 2.02
CA LEU A 76 6.60 -20.48 1.82
C LEU A 76 6.77 -20.93 0.36
N ALA A 77 6.47 -20.03 -0.58
CA ALA A 77 6.70 -20.24 -2.01
C ALA A 77 8.19 -20.25 -2.33
N ILE A 78 8.91 -19.21 -1.89
CA ILE A 78 10.35 -19.04 -2.13
C ILE A 78 11.17 -20.12 -1.44
N SER A 79 10.76 -20.58 -0.24
CA SER A 79 11.45 -21.64 0.48
C SER A 79 11.18 -23.03 -0.08
N HIS A 80 10.33 -23.14 -1.10
CA HIS A 80 9.86 -24.41 -1.68
C HIS A 80 9.18 -25.35 -0.67
N TRP A 81 8.64 -24.82 0.44
CA TRP A 81 7.97 -25.63 1.46
C TRP A 81 6.58 -26.09 1.01
N ILE A 82 5.94 -25.32 0.14
CA ILE A 82 4.60 -25.60 -0.39
C ILE A 82 4.63 -25.51 -1.91
N GLN A 83 3.84 -26.37 -2.57
CA GLN A 83 3.65 -26.32 -4.01
C GLN A 83 3.03 -24.98 -4.44
N VAL A 84 3.57 -24.40 -5.51
CA VAL A 84 3.18 -23.08 -6.00
C VAL A 84 1.67 -22.99 -6.31
N GLY A 85 1.05 -24.06 -6.82
CA GLY A 85 -0.39 -24.07 -7.08
C GLY A 85 -1.28 -23.90 -5.83
N LEU A 86 -0.80 -24.29 -4.65
CA LEU A 86 -1.49 -24.01 -3.39
C LEU A 86 -1.25 -22.58 -2.91
N ILE A 87 -0.05 -22.04 -3.16
CA ILE A 87 0.28 -20.64 -2.90
C ILE A 87 -0.64 -19.73 -3.71
N ASP A 88 -0.84 -20.00 -5.01
CA ASP A 88 -1.71 -19.19 -5.88
C ASP A 88 -3.14 -19.14 -5.34
N LYS A 89 -3.69 -20.27 -4.88
CA LYS A 89 -5.01 -20.30 -4.21
C LYS A 89 -5.03 -19.43 -2.95
N GLY A 90 -3.98 -19.49 -2.15
CA GLY A 90 -3.81 -18.64 -0.96
C GLY A 90 -3.75 -17.15 -1.32
N LEU A 91 -3.04 -16.78 -2.38
CA LEU A 91 -2.93 -15.41 -2.88
C LEU A 91 -4.28 -14.88 -3.40
N VAL A 92 -5.06 -15.71 -4.11
CA VAL A 92 -6.43 -15.36 -4.52
C VAL A 92 -7.30 -15.06 -3.30
N VAL A 93 -7.26 -15.94 -2.29
CA VAL A 93 -8.00 -15.75 -1.04
C VAL A 93 -7.56 -14.45 -0.33
N PHE A 94 -6.25 -14.16 -0.31
CA PHE A 94 -5.72 -12.90 0.21
C PHE A 94 -6.32 -11.69 -0.53
N PHE A 95 -6.28 -11.67 -1.86
CA PHE A 95 -6.83 -10.54 -2.64
C PHE A 95 -8.33 -10.37 -2.44
N LEU A 96 -9.08 -11.47 -2.32
CA LEU A 96 -10.52 -11.43 -2.00
C LEU A 96 -10.78 -10.79 -0.64
N PHE A 97 -10.05 -11.20 0.40
CA PHE A 97 -10.19 -10.60 1.73
C PHE A 97 -9.74 -9.15 1.78
N GLN A 98 -8.63 -8.82 1.12
CA GLN A 98 -8.11 -7.44 1.03
C GLN A 98 -9.15 -6.54 0.35
N ALA A 99 -9.60 -6.89 -0.84
CA ALA A 99 -10.57 -6.10 -1.61
C ALA A 99 -11.93 -6.04 -0.90
N GLY A 100 -12.44 -7.18 -0.46
CA GLY A 100 -13.72 -7.27 0.26
C GLY A 100 -13.71 -6.46 1.56
N GLY A 101 -12.59 -6.50 2.31
CA GLY A 101 -12.41 -5.71 3.52
C GLY A 101 -12.50 -4.20 3.29
N PHE A 102 -11.83 -3.69 2.24
CA PHE A 102 -11.91 -2.27 1.88
C PHE A 102 -13.32 -1.88 1.43
N ILE A 103 -13.93 -2.64 0.52
CA ILE A 103 -15.29 -2.36 0.02
C ILE A 103 -16.29 -2.36 1.18
N PHE A 104 -16.24 -3.37 2.06
CA PHE A 104 -17.14 -3.45 3.20
C PHE A 104 -17.01 -2.25 4.15
N VAL A 105 -15.78 -1.85 4.48
CA VAL A 105 -15.53 -0.68 5.34
C VAL A 105 -16.03 0.60 4.69
N GLN A 106 -15.81 0.78 3.39
CA GLN A 106 -16.24 1.97 2.65
C GLN A 106 -17.77 2.05 2.53
N LEU A 107 -18.45 0.93 2.28
CA LEU A 107 -19.92 0.87 2.29
C LEU A 107 -20.48 1.18 3.68
N LYS A 108 -19.90 0.63 4.75
CA LYS A 108 -20.28 0.94 6.14
C LYS A 108 -20.12 2.43 6.46
N LYS A 109 -19.07 3.07 5.93
CA LYS A 109 -18.80 4.51 6.06
C LYS A 109 -19.63 5.37 5.09
N GLN A 110 -20.52 4.77 4.28
CA GLN A 110 -21.28 5.43 3.22
C GLN A 110 -20.41 6.18 2.19
N ALA A 111 -19.16 5.76 2.03
CA ALA A 111 -18.21 6.33 1.08
C ALA A 111 -18.39 5.69 -0.31
N THR A 112 -19.51 5.98 -0.98
CA THR A 112 -19.92 5.31 -2.22
C THR A 112 -18.91 5.43 -3.36
N MET A 113 -18.36 6.63 -3.59
CA MET A 113 -17.33 6.84 -4.62
C MET A 113 -16.07 6.02 -4.35
N SER A 114 -15.63 5.98 -3.10
CA SER A 114 -14.51 5.13 -2.69
C SER A 114 -14.78 3.64 -2.92
N ALA A 115 -15.99 3.18 -2.58
CA ALA A 115 -16.38 1.79 -2.81
C ALA A 115 -16.39 1.44 -4.31
N LEU A 116 -16.85 2.34 -5.17
CA LEU A 116 -16.80 2.16 -6.63
C LEU A 116 -15.37 2.07 -7.16
N ILE A 117 -14.46 2.90 -6.66
CA ILE A 117 -13.03 2.82 -7.03
C ILE A 117 -12.43 1.48 -6.56
N SER A 118 -12.74 1.04 -5.34
CA SER A 118 -12.31 -0.27 -4.84
C SER A 118 -12.89 -1.44 -5.65
N LEU A 119 -14.13 -1.33 -6.13
CA LEU A 119 -14.73 -2.31 -7.03
C LEU A 119 -14.01 -2.35 -8.39
N CYS A 120 -13.64 -1.20 -8.95
CA CYS A 120 -12.83 -1.14 -10.17
C CYS A 120 -11.48 -1.83 -9.98
N LEU A 121 -10.82 -1.57 -8.84
CA LEU A 121 -9.56 -2.21 -8.48
C LEU A 121 -9.72 -3.72 -8.32
N ALA A 122 -10.77 -4.17 -7.61
CA ALA A 122 -11.06 -5.59 -7.42
C ALA A 122 -11.32 -6.31 -8.75
N ALA A 123 -12.09 -5.70 -9.65
CA ALA A 123 -12.37 -6.23 -10.98
C ALA A 123 -11.08 -6.34 -11.81
N ALA A 124 -10.22 -5.31 -11.79
CA ALA A 124 -8.94 -5.34 -12.50
C ALA A 124 -7.97 -6.39 -11.94
N ILE A 125 -7.93 -6.59 -10.61
CA ILE A 125 -7.15 -7.66 -9.97
C ILE A 125 -7.70 -9.03 -10.38
N ALA A 126 -9.02 -9.21 -10.34
CA ALA A 126 -9.65 -10.48 -10.73
C ALA A 126 -9.37 -10.82 -12.19
N TYR A 127 -9.48 -9.84 -13.09
CA TYR A 127 -9.14 -9.99 -14.49
C TYR A 127 -7.66 -10.39 -14.67
N TRP A 128 -6.74 -9.69 -14.01
CA TRP A 128 -5.31 -10.03 -14.04
C TRP A 128 -5.04 -11.46 -13.56
N ILE A 129 -5.71 -11.92 -12.50
CA ILE A 129 -5.60 -13.29 -11.98
C ILE A 129 -6.20 -14.32 -12.97
N ILE A 130 -7.29 -14.01 -13.67
CA ILE A 130 -7.91 -14.94 -14.62
C ILE A 130 -7.02 -15.17 -15.84
N GLU A 131 -6.40 -14.11 -16.38
CA GLU A 131 -5.49 -14.19 -17.53
C GLU A 131 -4.08 -14.70 -17.16
N SER A 132 -3.87 -14.96 -15.87
CA SER A 132 -2.55 -15.29 -15.35
C SER A 132 -2.17 -16.76 -15.52
N THR A 133 -0.91 -17.05 -15.19
CA THR A 133 -0.38 -18.40 -15.12
C THR A 133 -0.02 -18.73 -13.68
N GLN A 134 0.80 -19.75 -13.47
CA GLN A 134 1.31 -20.07 -12.15
C GLN A 134 2.35 -19.04 -11.70
N THR A 135 2.40 -18.72 -10.39
CA THR A 135 3.48 -17.88 -9.83
C THR A 135 4.87 -18.40 -10.24
N GLN A 136 5.77 -17.50 -10.66
CA GLN A 136 7.13 -17.86 -11.05
C GLN A 136 8.12 -17.48 -9.94
N LEU A 137 8.96 -18.44 -9.55
CA LEU A 137 10.06 -18.21 -8.62
C LEU A 137 11.29 -17.81 -9.43
N LYS A 138 11.80 -16.58 -9.21
CA LYS A 138 12.93 -16.03 -9.99
C LYS A 138 14.31 -16.30 -9.35
N GLY A 139 14.34 -17.00 -8.20
CA GLY A 139 15.56 -17.19 -7.39
C GLY A 139 15.78 -16.07 -6.37
N ASP A 140 16.66 -16.30 -5.39
CA ASP A 140 17.14 -15.34 -4.38
C ASP A 140 16.09 -14.55 -3.57
N GLY A 141 14.83 -15.00 -3.54
CA GLY A 141 13.74 -14.28 -2.85
C GLY A 141 12.89 -13.40 -3.77
N ALA A 142 13.21 -13.37 -5.06
CA ALA A 142 12.38 -12.76 -6.08
C ALA A 142 11.30 -13.75 -6.57
N LEU A 143 10.09 -13.23 -6.74
CA LEU A 143 8.95 -13.93 -7.28
C LEU A 143 8.19 -13.02 -8.25
N LEU A 144 7.41 -13.64 -9.13
CA LEU A 144 6.45 -12.99 -10.00
C LEU A 144 5.09 -13.68 -9.80
N LEU A 145 4.23 -13.04 -9.00
CA LEU A 145 2.90 -13.51 -8.66
C LEU A 145 2.10 -13.77 -9.92
N PHE A 146 1.52 -14.96 -9.98
CA PHE A 146 0.75 -15.46 -11.11
C PHE A 146 1.50 -15.42 -12.47
N GLY A 147 2.83 -15.35 -12.44
CA GLY A 147 3.70 -15.51 -13.60
C GLY A 147 3.60 -14.40 -14.65
N GLN A 148 2.89 -13.32 -14.37
CA GLN A 148 2.72 -12.20 -15.29
C GLN A 148 2.90 -10.86 -14.58
N ALA A 149 3.55 -9.92 -15.27
CA ALA A 149 3.66 -8.56 -14.79
C ALA A 149 2.28 -7.90 -14.69
N VAL A 150 2.07 -7.12 -13.63
CA VAL A 150 0.83 -6.37 -13.45
C VAL A 150 0.67 -5.33 -14.58
N PRO A 151 -0.45 -5.34 -15.33
CA PRO A 151 -0.71 -4.37 -16.39
C PRO A 151 -0.65 -2.92 -15.87
N TRP A 152 -0.18 -1.99 -16.71
CA TRP A 152 -0.04 -0.58 -16.31
C TRP A 152 -1.39 0.04 -15.92
N GLN A 153 -2.49 -0.39 -16.55
CA GLN A 153 -3.85 0.03 -16.22
C GLN A 153 -4.19 -0.31 -14.77
N LEU A 154 -3.84 -1.52 -14.32
CA LEU A 154 -4.06 -1.94 -12.92
C LEU A 154 -3.21 -1.09 -11.96
N LYS A 155 -1.96 -0.75 -12.33
CA LYS A 155 -1.11 0.18 -11.54
C LYS A 155 -1.75 1.57 -11.43
N VAL A 156 -2.36 2.08 -12.50
CA VAL A 156 -3.07 3.38 -12.52
C VAL A 156 -4.34 3.34 -11.66
N ILE A 157 -5.16 2.28 -11.78
CA ILE A 157 -6.34 2.09 -10.92
C ILE A 157 -5.94 2.03 -9.45
N TYR A 158 -4.86 1.30 -9.13
CA TYR A 158 -4.32 1.26 -7.77
C TYR A 158 -3.87 2.65 -7.29
N GLY A 159 -3.19 3.41 -8.14
CA GLY A 159 -2.78 4.79 -7.83
C GLY A 159 -3.97 5.70 -7.53
N ALA A 160 -5.05 5.59 -8.33
CA ALA A 160 -6.27 6.34 -8.11
C ALA A 160 -6.96 5.93 -6.79
N TRP A 161 -7.02 4.63 -6.50
CA TRP A 161 -7.51 4.09 -5.24
C TRP A 161 -6.69 4.59 -4.04
N LEU A 162 -5.36 4.58 -4.15
CA LEU A 162 -4.47 5.05 -3.09
C LEU A 162 -4.64 6.55 -2.84
N ALA A 163 -4.76 7.36 -3.89
CA ALA A 163 -5.02 8.79 -3.78
C ALA A 163 -6.38 9.05 -3.10
N GLN A 164 -7.42 8.29 -3.45
CA GLN A 164 -8.74 8.38 -2.81
C GLN A 164 -8.63 8.07 -1.31
N LEU A 165 -7.93 6.99 -0.95
CA LEU A 165 -7.73 6.59 0.44
C LEU A 165 -6.99 7.68 1.23
N LEU A 166 -5.86 8.16 0.72
CA LEU A 166 -5.00 9.11 1.45
C LEU A 166 -5.61 10.52 1.54
N LEU A 167 -6.25 10.99 0.48
CA LEU A 167 -6.73 12.37 0.38
C LEU A 167 -8.18 12.51 0.84
N VAL A 168 -9.05 11.53 0.62
CA VAL A 168 -10.47 11.69 0.95
C VAL A 168 -10.82 10.99 2.24
N GLU A 169 -10.44 9.71 2.37
CA GLU A 169 -10.83 8.89 3.54
C GLU A 169 -9.95 9.17 4.76
N TYR A 170 -8.64 9.28 4.57
CA TYR A 170 -7.66 9.51 5.63
C TYR A 170 -7.31 10.99 5.80
N ARG A 171 -8.14 11.90 5.28
CA ARG A 171 -7.96 13.34 5.42
C ARG A 171 -7.85 13.82 6.86
N TYR A 172 -8.43 13.08 7.82
CA TYR A 172 -8.35 13.41 9.24
C TYR A 172 -6.93 13.29 9.81
N VAL A 173 -6.02 12.59 9.12
CA VAL A 173 -4.59 12.51 9.45
C VAL A 173 -3.84 13.79 9.04
N LEU A 174 -4.37 14.55 8.08
CA LEU A 174 -3.82 15.85 7.71
C LEU A 174 -3.94 16.83 8.90
N PRO A 175 -2.95 17.72 9.10
CA PRO A 175 -1.93 18.13 8.14
C PRO A 175 -0.67 17.26 8.13
N LYS A 176 -0.57 16.21 8.96
CA LYS A 176 0.60 15.33 9.02
C LYS A 176 0.70 14.50 7.74
N LEU A 177 1.81 14.64 7.03
CA LEU A 177 2.03 13.99 5.72
C LEU A 177 2.77 12.67 5.82
N THR A 178 3.23 12.26 7.00
CA THR A 178 4.09 11.08 7.17
C THR A 178 3.46 9.80 6.63
N LEU A 179 2.20 9.54 6.96
CA LEU A 179 1.47 8.38 6.43
C LEU A 179 1.39 8.43 4.90
N MET A 180 1.04 9.60 4.35
CA MET A 180 0.96 9.82 2.91
C MET A 180 2.33 9.59 2.24
N SER A 181 3.41 10.09 2.84
CA SER A 181 4.78 9.89 2.36
C SER A 181 5.19 8.41 2.35
N CYS A 182 4.88 7.65 3.40
CA CYS A 182 5.16 6.21 3.44
C CYS A 182 4.46 5.47 2.30
N HIS A 183 3.17 5.74 2.09
CA HIS A 183 2.40 5.08 1.04
C HIS A 183 2.82 5.51 -0.38
N ILE A 184 3.11 6.79 -0.59
CA ILE A 184 3.64 7.29 -1.87
C ILE A 184 4.98 6.63 -2.17
N ALA A 185 5.92 6.60 -1.21
CA ALA A 185 7.21 5.97 -1.40
C ALA A 185 7.07 4.49 -1.79
N SER A 186 6.27 3.73 -1.05
CA SER A 186 6.01 2.32 -1.32
C SER A 186 5.34 2.09 -2.69
N TYR A 187 4.39 2.94 -3.09
CA TYR A 187 3.78 2.86 -4.42
C TYR A 187 4.80 3.15 -5.53
N PHE A 188 5.66 4.18 -5.36
CA PHE A 188 6.71 4.50 -6.33
C PHE A 188 7.74 3.40 -6.48
N ILE A 189 8.10 2.70 -5.40
CA ILE A 189 8.96 1.51 -5.46
C ILE A 189 8.25 0.40 -6.26
N ALA A 190 6.98 0.14 -5.95
CA ALA A 190 6.21 -0.93 -6.56
C ALA A 190 5.98 -0.76 -8.07
N ILE A 191 5.73 0.45 -8.57
CA ILE A 191 5.52 0.66 -10.02
C ILE A 191 6.75 0.29 -10.86
N HIS A 192 7.95 0.43 -10.29
CA HIS A 192 9.24 0.11 -10.91
C HIS A 192 9.73 -1.31 -10.61
N ALA A 193 9.05 -2.03 -9.73
CA ALA A 193 9.36 -3.42 -9.45
C ALA A 193 8.81 -4.34 -10.55
N ASP A 194 9.51 -5.45 -10.78
CA ASP A 194 9.04 -6.56 -11.62
C ASP A 194 7.70 -7.12 -11.12
N ASP A 195 7.57 -7.23 -9.80
CA ASP A 195 6.36 -7.65 -9.13
C ASP A 195 5.76 -6.51 -8.30
N PHE A 196 4.74 -5.89 -8.88
CA PHE A 196 4.07 -4.74 -8.29
C PHE A 196 3.43 -5.06 -6.93
N PHE A 197 2.65 -6.14 -6.82
CA PHE A 197 1.90 -6.40 -5.59
C PHE A 197 2.79 -6.89 -4.47
N HIS A 198 3.76 -7.76 -4.78
CA HIS A 198 4.76 -8.17 -3.80
C HIS A 198 5.53 -6.95 -3.27
N ALA A 199 6.12 -6.13 -4.17
CA ALA A 199 6.84 -4.92 -3.77
C ALA A 199 5.97 -3.97 -2.95
N ARG A 200 4.74 -3.73 -3.40
CA ARG A 200 3.81 -2.83 -2.73
C ARG A 200 3.47 -3.33 -1.34
N ILE A 201 3.06 -4.58 -1.19
CA ILE A 201 2.58 -5.13 0.09
C ILE A 201 3.73 -5.23 1.10
N ILE A 202 4.92 -5.70 0.70
CA ILE A 202 6.03 -5.82 1.65
C ILE A 202 6.51 -4.45 2.14
N THR A 203 6.61 -3.46 1.24
CA THR A 203 7.07 -2.13 1.62
C THR A 203 6.00 -1.35 2.37
N ALA A 204 4.71 -1.52 2.02
CA ALA A 204 3.58 -0.93 2.73
C ALA A 204 3.51 -1.42 4.17
N SER A 205 3.44 -2.74 4.34
CA SER A 205 3.27 -3.41 5.64
C SER A 205 4.39 -3.01 6.58
N HIS A 206 5.64 -3.02 6.08
CA HIS A 206 6.80 -2.66 6.86
C HIS A 206 6.81 -1.18 7.27
N LEU A 207 6.57 -0.25 6.34
CA LEU A 207 6.49 1.17 6.68
C LEU A 207 5.31 1.50 7.61
N LEU A 208 4.19 0.78 7.48
CA LEU A 208 3.02 0.93 8.35
C LEU A 208 3.30 0.37 9.75
N PHE A 209 4.02 -0.76 9.84
CA PHE A 209 4.50 -1.30 11.10
C PHE A 209 5.44 -0.32 11.83
N LEU A 210 6.40 0.27 11.11
CA LEU A 210 7.26 1.32 11.68
C LEU A 210 6.43 2.54 12.11
N ALA A 211 5.41 2.92 11.34
CA ALA A 211 4.51 4.00 11.71
C ALA A 211 3.76 3.74 13.02
N LEU A 212 3.44 2.47 13.35
CA LEU A 212 2.88 2.09 14.64
C LEU A 212 3.91 2.10 15.78
N CYS A 213 5.13 1.62 15.52
CA CYS A 213 6.18 1.56 16.53
C CYS A 213 6.60 2.97 16.99
N PHE A 214 6.67 3.91 16.05
CA PHE A 214 7.15 5.26 16.30
C PHE A 214 6.05 6.31 16.41
N ASP A 215 4.82 5.98 16.01
CA ASP A 215 3.67 6.89 15.92
C ASP A 215 3.94 8.11 15.00
N PHE A 216 4.31 7.82 13.75
CA PHE A 216 4.61 8.87 12.76
C PHE A 216 3.42 9.80 12.48
N LYS A 217 2.20 9.35 12.75
CA LYS A 217 0.96 10.10 12.51
C LYS A 217 0.75 11.21 13.55
N SER A 218 1.32 11.05 14.74
CA SER A 218 1.21 12.07 15.77
C SER A 218 1.84 13.38 15.36
N MET A 219 1.13 14.48 15.65
CA MET A 219 1.66 15.83 15.48
C MET A 219 2.86 16.09 16.40
N ASP A 220 2.98 15.38 17.53
CA ASP A 220 4.09 15.56 18.45
C ASP A 220 5.36 14.81 17.97
N TRP A 221 5.22 13.81 17.10
CA TRP A 221 6.35 13.07 16.55
C TRP A 221 7.17 13.91 15.55
N GLY A 222 8.47 14.08 15.83
CA GLY A 222 9.36 14.94 15.04
C GLY A 222 9.09 16.44 15.20
N GLY A 223 8.14 16.82 16.05
CA GLY A 223 7.68 18.19 16.25
C GLY A 223 6.48 18.59 15.39
N ARG A 224 5.67 19.53 15.90
CA ARG A 224 4.36 19.93 15.33
C ARG A 224 4.36 20.45 13.89
N GLN A 225 5.52 20.83 13.37
CA GLN A 225 5.65 21.35 12.01
C GLN A 225 6.36 20.36 11.08
N PHE A 226 6.90 19.27 11.61
CA PHE A 226 7.65 18.30 10.85
C PHE A 226 6.74 17.49 9.93
N ALA A 227 7.08 17.47 8.65
CA ALA A 227 6.33 16.76 7.61
C ALA A 227 4.84 17.11 7.64
N THR A 228 4.53 18.41 7.59
CA THR A 228 3.15 18.90 7.61
C THR A 228 2.84 19.78 6.40
N SER A 229 1.58 19.78 5.95
CA SER A 229 1.06 20.77 5.01
C SER A 229 -0.37 21.19 5.35
N THR A 230 -0.50 22.38 5.94
CA THR A 230 -1.80 23.00 6.21
C THR A 230 -2.50 23.43 4.91
N MET A 231 -1.74 23.81 3.88
CA MET A 231 -2.30 24.10 2.56
C MET A 231 -3.01 22.88 1.98
N MET A 232 -2.38 21.71 2.04
CA MET A 232 -2.97 20.44 1.58
C MET A 232 -4.24 20.13 2.36
N GLN A 233 -4.18 20.22 3.69
CA GLN A 233 -5.32 19.99 4.57
C GLN A 233 -6.49 20.91 4.21
N GLN A 234 -6.24 22.22 4.07
CA GLN A 234 -7.27 23.21 3.75
C GLN A 234 -7.86 22.99 2.37
N PHE A 235 -7.04 22.66 1.38
CA PHE A 235 -7.48 22.39 0.02
C PHE A 235 -8.40 21.16 -0.03
N VAL A 236 -7.92 20.05 0.52
CA VAL A 236 -8.62 18.76 0.50
C VAL A 236 -9.83 18.73 1.45
N SER A 237 -9.91 19.61 2.45
CA SER A 237 -11.08 19.70 3.32
C SER A 237 -12.29 20.39 2.67
N LYS A 238 -12.13 21.05 1.52
CA LYS A 238 -13.26 21.67 0.81
C LYS A 238 -14.14 20.60 0.17
N SER A 239 -15.44 20.61 0.47
CA SER A 239 -16.40 19.62 -0.07
C SER A 239 -16.39 19.56 -1.61
N SER A 240 -16.36 20.71 -2.28
CA SER A 240 -16.27 20.76 -3.75
C SER A 240 -15.01 20.10 -4.30
N VAL A 241 -13.87 20.27 -3.61
CA VAL A 241 -12.60 19.63 -3.96
C VAL A 241 -12.67 18.13 -3.72
N GLN A 242 -13.27 17.67 -2.62
CA GLN A 242 -13.43 16.24 -2.34
C GLN A 242 -14.28 15.54 -3.38
N HIS A 243 -15.41 16.14 -3.75
CA HIS A 243 -16.29 15.61 -4.78
C HIS A 243 -15.60 15.60 -6.14
N ALA A 244 -14.96 16.70 -6.55
CA ALA A 244 -14.23 16.78 -7.80
C ALA A 244 -13.10 15.74 -7.86
N LEU A 245 -12.30 15.65 -6.79
CA LEU A 245 -11.21 14.68 -6.69
C LEU A 245 -11.73 13.25 -6.79
N SER A 246 -12.75 12.89 -6.00
CA SER A 246 -13.32 11.53 -6.03
C SER A 246 -13.90 11.19 -7.41
N ALA A 247 -14.60 12.13 -8.05
CA ALA A 247 -15.15 11.95 -9.39
C ALA A 247 -14.04 11.78 -10.44
N SER A 248 -12.99 12.59 -10.38
CA SER A 248 -11.83 12.46 -11.28
C SER A 248 -11.10 11.13 -11.09
N LEU A 249 -10.89 10.69 -9.84
CA LEU A 249 -10.23 9.41 -9.54
C LEU A 249 -11.09 8.23 -10.00
N LEU A 250 -12.41 8.30 -9.83
CA LEU A 250 -13.33 7.29 -10.35
C LEU A 250 -13.32 7.26 -11.89
N ALA A 251 -13.34 8.42 -12.55
CA ALA A 251 -13.23 8.48 -14.00
C ALA A 251 -11.92 7.84 -14.51
N ILE A 252 -10.79 8.15 -13.87
CA ILE A 252 -9.49 7.52 -14.18
C ILE A 252 -9.56 6.01 -14.00
N ALA A 253 -10.14 5.53 -12.88
CA ALA A 253 -10.27 4.11 -12.60
C ALA A 253 -11.15 3.38 -13.62
N LEU A 254 -12.31 3.95 -13.96
CA LEU A 254 -13.24 3.40 -14.95
C LEU A 254 -12.65 3.39 -16.36
N SER A 255 -12.03 4.49 -16.79
CA SER A 255 -11.36 4.56 -18.09
C SER A 255 -10.24 3.54 -18.19
N SER A 256 -9.40 3.44 -17.14
CA SER A 256 -8.31 2.47 -17.10
C SER A 256 -8.82 1.03 -17.11
N LEU A 257 -9.88 0.72 -16.35
CA LEU A 257 -10.52 -0.59 -16.35
C LEU A 257 -11.10 -0.92 -17.73
N GLY A 258 -11.80 0.03 -18.36
CA GLY A 258 -12.31 -0.14 -19.72
C GLY A 258 -11.20 -0.44 -20.72
N THR A 259 -10.07 0.27 -20.65
CA THR A 259 -8.91 -0.04 -21.50
C THR A 259 -8.27 -1.39 -21.17
N LEU A 260 -8.27 -1.82 -19.92
CA LEU A 260 -7.74 -3.14 -19.55
C LEU A 260 -8.58 -4.25 -20.18
N LEU A 261 -9.91 -4.14 -20.09
CA LEU A 261 -10.86 -5.16 -20.56
C LEU A 261 -11.02 -5.20 -22.09
N LEU A 262 -10.65 -4.14 -22.80
CA LEU A 262 -10.81 -4.05 -24.27
C LEU A 262 -9.56 -4.46 -25.04
N PHE A 263 -8.39 -4.33 -24.44
CA PHE A 263 -7.11 -4.50 -25.13
C PHE A 263 -6.33 -5.74 -24.69
N HIS A 264 -6.84 -6.51 -23.73
CA HIS A 264 -6.30 -7.79 -23.27
C HIS A 264 -7.46 -8.80 -23.29
#